data_AF-A0A7C2QDJ5-F1
#
_entry.id   AF-A0A7C2QDJ5-F1
#
_cell.length_a   1.000
_cell.length_b   1.000
_cell.length_c   1.000
_cell.angle_alpha   90.00
_cell.angle_beta   90.00
_cell.angle_gamma   90.00
#
_symmetry.space_group_name_H-M   'P 1'
#
loop_
_entity.id
_entity.type
_entity.pdbx_description
1 polymer ?
#
loop_
_entity_poly.entity_id
_entity_poly.type
_entity_poly.pdbx_seq_one_letter_code
_entity_poly.pdbx_strand_id
1 'polypeptide(L)' 'MWQRPENDQFVEELFLAGERVAPGVYRQVGSDRVIRLEKEDVLPASCDGHVACYVRIQNLWSQIQAMHT' A
#
# COMPACT_ATOMS: atom_id res chain seq x y z
N MET A 1 -4.27 -12.28 20.28
CA MET A 1 -3.43 -11.06 20.33
C MET A 1 -2.42 -11.17 19.21
N TRP A 2 -2.57 -10.38 18.15
CA TRP A 2 -1.60 -10.37 17.06
C TRP A 2 -0.36 -9.61 17.54
N GLN A 3 0.76 -10.31 17.68
CA GLN A 3 2.04 -9.72 18.03
C GLN A 3 2.60 -9.02 16.79
N ARG A 4 2.82 -7.71 16.88
CA ARG A 4 3.51 -6.92 15.85
C ARG A 4 4.99 -7.29 15.88
N PRO A 5 5.59 -7.77 14.78
CA PRO A 5 7.02 -7.98 14.73
C PRO A 5 7.75 -6.63 14.63
N GLU A 6 8.80 -6.50 15.44
CA GLU A 6 9.64 -5.31 15.65
C GLU A 6 10.63 -5.08 14.49
N ASN A 7 10.15 -5.08 13.25
CA ASN A 7 11.00 -4.83 12.07
C ASN A 7 10.72 -3.43 11.49
N ASP A 8 11.20 -2.44 12.23
CA ASP A 8 10.95 -1.01 12.06
C ASP A 8 12.02 -0.35 11.14
N GLN A 9 12.00 -0.67 9.84
CA GLN A 9 12.80 0.11 8.89
C GLN A 9 12.19 0.27 7.48
N PHE A 10 11.17 -0.53 7.13
CA PHE A 10 10.45 -0.40 5.86
C PHE A 10 8.99 -0.81 6.05
N VAL A 11 8.30 -0.23 7.04
CA VAL A 11 6.85 -0.41 7.14
C VAL A 11 6.24 0.35 5.97
N GLU A 12 6.12 -0.31 4.82
CA GLU A 12 5.22 0.14 3.76
C GLU A 12 3.86 0.36 4.42
N GLU A 13 3.43 1.62 4.50
CA GLU A 13 2.20 1.99 5.19
C GLU A 13 1.06 1.16 4.58
N LEU A 14 0.40 0.37 5.43
CA LEU A 14 -0.70 -0.52 5.06
C LEU A 14 -2.01 0.23 5.24
N PHE A 15 -2.82 0.22 4.19
CA PHE A 15 -4.13 0.85 4.14
C PHE A 15 -5.21 -0.18 3.84
N LEU A 16 -6.42 0.05 4.32
CA LEU A 16 -7.58 -0.82 4.11
C LEU A 16 -8.54 -0.19 3.09
N ALA A 17 -9.28 -1.05 2.40
CA ALA A 17 -10.45 -0.62 1.63
C ALA A 17 -11.40 0.19 2.51
N GLY A 18 -11.90 1.30 1.98
CA GLY A 18 -12.74 2.24 2.72
C GLY A 18 -11.98 3.34 3.46
N GLU A 19 -10.66 3.26 3.58
CA GLU A 19 -9.86 4.34 4.15
C GLU A 19 -9.67 5.49 3.16
N ARG A 20 -9.77 6.73 3.66
CA ARG A 20 -9.46 7.94 2.92
C ARG A 20 -7.96 8.21 3.01
N VAL A 21 -7.31 8.31 1.86
CA VAL A 21 -5.86 8.41 1.76
C VAL A 21 -5.45 9.55 0.82
N ALA A 22 -4.21 10.02 0.98
CA ALA A 22 -3.63 11.08 0.17
C ALA A 22 -3.49 10.69 -1.32
N PRO A 23 -3.29 11.65 -2.24
CA PRO A 23 -2.95 11.35 -3.62
C PRO A 23 -1.70 10.47 -3.73
N GLY A 24 -1.72 9.49 -4.63
CA GLY A 24 -0.61 8.55 -4.76
C GLY A 24 -0.96 7.32 -5.57
N VAL A 25 0.01 6.42 -5.65
CA VAL A 25 -0.17 5.11 -6.28
C VAL A 25 -0.15 4.04 -5.20
N TYR A 26 -1.19 3.22 -5.20
CA TYR A 26 -1.43 2.18 -4.22
C TYR A 26 -1.55 0.84 -4.93
N ARG A 27 -0.89 -0.19 -4.41
CA ARG A 27 -1.02 -1.57 -4.91
C ARG A 27 -1.82 -2.39 -3.92
N GLN A 28 -2.80 -3.13 -4.40
CA GLN A 28 -3.54 -4.09 -3.57
C GLN A 28 -2.63 -5.26 -3.19
N VAL A 29 -2.58 -5.62 -1.91
CA VAL A 29 -1.79 -6.76 -1.44
C VAL A 29 -2.42 -8.06 -1.97
N GLY A 30 -1.59 -8.94 -2.53
CA GLY A 30 -2.04 -10.22 -3.10
C GLY A 30 -2.69 -10.11 -4.49
N SER A 31 -2.60 -8.95 -5.16
CA SER A 31 -3.12 -8.74 -6.51
C SER A 31 -2.21 -7.79 -7.30
N ASP A 32 -2.22 -7.88 -8.63
CA ASP A 32 -1.55 -6.92 -9.51
C ASP A 32 -2.36 -5.62 -9.70
N ARG A 33 -3.48 -5.47 -8.99
CA ARG A 33 -4.32 -4.27 -9.06
C ARG A 33 -3.59 -3.06 -8.49
N VAL A 34 -3.48 -2.02 -9.32
CA VAL A 34 -2.91 -0.72 -8.96
C VAL A 34 -3.97 0.36 -9.03
N ILE A 35 -4.08 1.17 -7.99
CA ILE A 35 -4.98 2.30 -7.86
C ILE A 35 -4.15 3.58 -7.86
N ARG A 36 -4.47 4.52 -8.74
CA ARG A 36 -3.88 5.86 -8.76
C ARG A 36 -4.92 6.87 -8.33
N LEU A 37 -4.62 7.62 -7.28
CA LEU A 37 -5.45 8.71 -6.77
C LEU A 37 -4.79 10.04 -7.11
N GLU A 38 -5.51 10.89 -7.86
CA GLU A 38 -5.03 12.24 -8.23
C GLU A 38 -5.33 13.28 -7.14
N LYS A 39 -6.32 13.00 -6.28
CA LYS A 39 -6.73 13.78 -5.13
C LYS A 39 -6.93 12.86 -3.93
N GLU A 40 -7.10 13.43 -2.75
CA GLU A 40 -7.52 12.66 -1.57
C GLU A 40 -8.86 11.96 -1.86
N ASP A 41 -8.89 10.65 -1.68
CA ASP A 41 -10.06 9.82 -1.96
C ASP A 41 -10.00 8.50 -1.16
N VAL A 42 -11.04 7.69 -1.29
CA VAL A 42 -11.19 6.42 -0.59
C VAL A 42 -10.65 5.25 -1.42
N LEU A 43 -9.92 4.34 -0.77
CA LEU A 43 -9.45 3.10 -1.41
C LEU A 43 -10.61 2.14 -1.70
N PRO A 44 -10.70 1.57 -2.91
CA PRO A 44 -11.83 0.74 -3.30
C PRO A 44 -11.84 -0.62 -2.59
N ALA A 45 -13.00 -1.24 -2.50
CA ALA A 45 -13.12 -2.64 -2.10
C ALA A 45 -12.57 -3.59 -3.18
N SER A 46 -12.28 -4.83 -2.79
CA SER A 46 -12.12 -5.96 -3.71
C SER A 46 -13.48 -6.60 -4.02
N CYS A 47 -13.55 -7.31 -5.15
CA CYS A 47 -14.75 -8.02 -5.59
C CYS A 47 -14.78 -9.50 -5.15
N ASP A 48 -13.86 -9.91 -4.27
CA ASP A 48 -13.67 -11.28 -3.80
C ASP A 48 -14.34 -11.57 -2.44
N GLY A 49 -15.14 -10.62 -1.93
CA GLY A 49 -15.84 -10.73 -0.65
C GLY A 49 -14.93 -10.56 0.58
N HIS A 50 -13.66 -10.23 0.41
CA HIS A 50 -12.71 -9.96 1.49
C HIS A 50 -12.43 -8.46 1.62
N VAL A 51 -11.85 -8.05 2.75
CA VAL A 51 -11.35 -6.67 2.91
C VAL A 51 -10.01 -6.57 2.21
N ALA A 52 -9.91 -5.72 1.18
CA ALA A 52 -8.66 -5.47 0.50
C ALA A 52 -7.71 -4.62 1.35
N CYS A 53 -6.43 -4.98 1.34
CA CYS A 53 -5.35 -4.19 1.89
C CYS A 53 -4.52 -3.60 0.74
N TYR A 54 -3.92 -2.44 0.97
CA TYR A 54 -3.13 -1.70 0.00
C TYR A 54 -1.83 -1.24 0.62
N VAL A 55 -0.78 -1.15 -0.20
CA VAL A 55 0.48 -0.49 0.15
C VAL A 55 0.68 0.71 -0.77
N ARG A 56 1.18 1.82 -0.23
CA ARG A 56 1.54 2.99 -1.05
C ARG A 56 2.91 2.77 -1.67
N ILE A 57 2.97 2.84 -2.99
CA ILE A 57 4.23 2.77 -3.72
C ILE A 57 4.93 4.13 -3.54
N GLN A 58 5.91 4.17 -2.64
CA GLN A 58 6.86 5.29 -2.56
C GLN A 58 7.90 5.08 -3.65
N ASN A 59 8.18 6.12 -4.45
CA ASN A 59 9.02 6.08 -5.65
C ASN A 59 10.10 4.98 -5.66
N LEU A 60 9.80 3.91 -6.41
CA LEU A 60 10.61 2.69 -6.54
C LEU A 60 12.04 2.96 -7.02
N TRP A 61 12.29 4.10 -7.67
CA TRP A 61 13.61 4.53 -8.12
C TRP A 61 14.62 4.69 -6.97
N SER A 62 14.19 5.19 -5.80
CA SER A 62 15.07 5.31 -4.63
C SER A 62 15.37 3.96 -3.97
N GLN A 63 14.45 2.99 -4.06
CA GLN A 63 14.64 1.65 -3.50
C GLN A 63 15.55 0.79 -4.39
N ILE A 64 15.46 0.93 -5.72
CA ILE A 64 16.34 0.23 -6.67
C ILE A 64 17.81 0.71 -6.53
N GLN A 65 18.05 1.99 -6.25
CA GLN A 65 19.42 2.49 -6.00
C GLN A 65 20.01 1.98 -4.67
N ALA A 66 19.19 1.77 -3.64
CA ALA A 66 19.65 1.26 -2.34
C ALA A 66 20.01 -0.24 -2.34
N MET A 67 19.55 -1.02 -3.33
CA MET A 67 19.88 -2.45 -3.48
C MET A 67 21.18 -2.71 -4.28
N HIS A 68 21.86 -1.66 -4.74
CA HIS A 68 23.03 -1.74 -5.64
C HIS A 68 24.34 -1.19 -5.02
N THR A 69 24.41 -0.99 -3.70
CA THR A 69 25.65 -0.65 -2.97
C THR A 69 25.96 -1.73 -1.94
#